data_AF-A0A958SF64-F1
#
_entry.id   AF-A0A958SF64-F1
#
_cell.length_a   1.000
_cell.length_b   1.000
_cell.length_c   1.000
_cell.angle_alpha   90.00
_cell.angle_beta   90.00
_cell.angle_gamma   90.00
#
_symmetry.space_group_name_H-M   'P 1'
#
loop_
_entity.id
_entity.type
_entity.pdbx_description
1 polymer ?
#
loop_
_entity_poly.entity_id
_entity_poly.type
_entity_poly.pdbx_seq_one_letter_code
_entity_poly.pdbx_strand_id
1 'polypeptide(L)'
;MNKLIHAILINGVLIGIFGLNPAYAGGEQRELSQAQELTSVYLQTCIGPDRNPFGFEFCVNNNFRTLGQELGRPIGSCLGLQNSSFSYEVCVNEKFRTIERELGLYLRRCTGVDRSPFAYESCVNQNFREIGHQTFPN
;
A
#
# COMPACT_ATOMS: atom_id res chain seq x y z
N MET A 1 -32.22 44.50 -38.64
CA MET A 1 -32.84 43.20 -39.02
C MET A 1 -32.79 42.30 -37.80
N ASN A 2 -33.91 42.22 -37.08
CA ASN A 2 -34.04 41.46 -35.84
C ASN A 2 -34.19 39.96 -36.16
N LYS A 3 -33.32 39.11 -35.63
CA LYS A 3 -33.54 37.66 -35.62
C LYS A 3 -33.91 37.25 -34.19
N LEU A 4 -35.18 36.87 -34.02
CA LEU A 4 -35.70 36.23 -32.80
C LEU A 4 -35.00 34.88 -32.60
N ILE A 5 -34.41 34.69 -31.41
CA ILE A 5 -33.90 33.38 -30.96
C ILE A 5 -35.03 32.72 -30.16
N HIS A 6 -35.52 31.58 -30.62
CA HIS A 6 -36.36 30.70 -29.80
C HIS A 6 -35.45 29.71 -29.08
N ALA A 7 -35.42 29.77 -27.75
CA ALA A 7 -34.79 28.78 -26.89
C ALA A 7 -35.88 27.85 -26.33
N ILE A 8 -35.63 26.53 -26.33
CA ILE A 8 -36.49 25.55 -25.65
C ILE A 8 -35.66 24.97 -24.50
N LEU A 9 -36.21 25.07 -23.28
CA LEU A 9 -35.65 24.50 -22.06
C LEU A 9 -36.20 23.08 -21.86
N ILE A 10 -35.31 22.09 -21.75
CA ILE A 10 -35.65 20.80 -21.16
C ILE A 10 -34.62 20.54 -20.06
N ASN A 11 -35.07 20.48 -18.81
CA ASN A 11 -34.29 20.14 -17.61
C ASN A 11 -32.96 20.90 -17.43
N GLY A 12 -32.97 22.22 -17.64
CA GLY A 12 -31.93 23.11 -17.10
C GLY A 12 -30.56 23.12 -17.79
N VAL A 13 -30.40 22.47 -18.96
CA VAL A 13 -29.14 22.48 -19.73
C VAL A 13 -29.36 23.18 -21.08
N LEU A 14 -28.53 24.18 -21.39
CA LEU A 14 -28.50 24.86 -22.69
C LEU A 14 -27.81 23.95 -23.72
N ILE A 15 -28.59 23.37 -24.63
CA ILE A 15 -28.06 22.60 -25.76
C ILE A 15 -28.11 23.47 -27.02
N GLY A 16 -26.96 23.99 -27.42
CA GLY A 16 -26.78 24.62 -28.73
C GLY A 16 -26.60 23.55 -29.80
N ILE A 17 -27.50 23.49 -30.78
CA ILE A 17 -27.39 22.54 -31.91
C ILE A 17 -26.51 23.20 -32.98
N PHE A 18 -25.25 22.77 -33.09
CA PHE A 18 -24.40 23.08 -34.25
C PHE A 18 -24.62 22.05 -35.35
N GLY A 19 -24.85 22.56 -36.56
CA GLY A 19 -25.07 21.78 -37.77
C GLY A 19 -23.87 20.93 -38.18
N LEU A 20 -24.20 19.82 -38.84
CA LEU A 20 -23.31 18.80 -39.40
C LEU A 20 -22.39 19.39 -40.50
N ASN A 21 -21.08 19.14 -40.39
CA ASN A 21 -20.21 18.80 -41.52
C ASN A 21 -18.98 18.01 -41.02
N PRO A 22 -18.54 16.96 -41.74
CA PRO A 22 -17.51 16.04 -41.30
C PRO A 22 -16.13 16.47 -41.82
N ALA A 23 -15.12 16.39 -40.95
CA ALA A 23 -13.69 16.23 -41.25
C ALA A 23 -12.87 17.02 -40.23
N TYR A 24 -12.61 16.43 -39.07
CA TYR A 24 -11.38 16.62 -38.31
C TYR A 24 -11.33 15.46 -37.30
N ALA A 25 -10.74 14.34 -37.72
CA ALA A 25 -10.28 13.31 -36.81
C ALA A 25 -9.08 13.87 -36.07
N GLY A 26 -9.36 14.62 -35.00
CA GLY A 26 -8.35 15.29 -34.21
C GLY A 26 -8.96 15.70 -32.87
N GLY A 27 -8.61 14.95 -31.83
CA GLY A 27 -8.88 15.33 -30.46
C GLY A 27 -9.95 14.49 -29.78
N GLU A 28 -9.57 13.99 -28.60
CA GLU A 28 -10.47 13.73 -27.48
C GLU A 28 -11.17 12.36 -27.43
N GLN A 29 -10.36 11.33 -27.20
CA GLN A 29 -10.67 10.34 -26.16
C GLN A 29 -9.42 10.11 -25.31
N ARG A 30 -9.16 11.05 -24.40
CA ARG A 30 -8.33 10.80 -23.21
C ARG A 30 -9.24 10.33 -22.07
N GLU A 31 -9.93 9.22 -22.28
CA GLU A 31 -10.30 8.35 -21.17
C GLU A 31 -9.25 7.26 -21.10
N LEU A 32 -8.05 7.64 -20.67
CA LEU A 32 -7.10 6.71 -20.07
C LEU A 32 -7.74 6.28 -18.74
N SER A 33 -8.57 5.25 -18.81
CA SER A 33 -8.83 4.38 -17.68
C SER A 33 -7.50 3.77 -17.28
N GLN A 34 -6.72 4.50 -16.47
CA GLN A 34 -5.61 3.92 -15.72
C GLN A 34 -6.24 2.94 -14.73
N ALA A 35 -6.46 1.71 -15.19
CA ALA A 35 -6.53 0.58 -14.28
C ALA A 35 -5.15 0.55 -13.59
N GLN A 36 -5.07 1.09 -12.37
CA GLN A 36 -3.89 0.90 -11.53
C GLN A 36 -3.65 -0.60 -11.45
N GLU A 37 -2.50 -1.05 -11.93
CA GLU A 37 -2.08 -2.44 -11.82
C GLU A 37 -1.85 -2.71 -10.33
N LEU A 38 -2.86 -3.33 -9.73
CA LEU A 38 -2.91 -3.71 -8.33
C LEU A 38 -1.84 -4.80 -8.09
N THR A 39 -0.63 -4.41 -7.71
CA THR A 39 0.44 -5.37 -7.40
C THR A 39 0.39 -5.78 -5.93
N SER A 40 0.31 -7.10 -5.69
CA SER A 40 0.51 -7.68 -4.36
C SER A 40 2.01 -7.83 -4.10
N VAL A 41 2.46 -7.44 -2.91
CA VAL A 41 3.88 -7.52 -2.55
C VAL A 41 4.19 -8.87 -1.93
N TYR A 42 5.20 -9.57 -2.47
CA TYR A 42 5.67 -10.81 -1.89
C TYR A 42 6.59 -10.53 -0.70
N LEU A 43 6.13 -10.86 0.51
CA LEU A 43 6.93 -10.79 1.73
C LEU A 43 7.36 -12.19 2.17
N GLN A 44 8.62 -12.28 2.61
CA GLN A 44 9.22 -13.55 3.02
C GLN A 44 8.64 -14.00 4.36
N THR A 45 8.43 -15.31 4.51
CA THR A 45 8.19 -15.91 5.83
C THR A 45 9.53 -16.05 6.55
N CYS A 46 9.66 -15.43 7.72
CA CYS A 46 10.88 -15.42 8.50
C CYS A 46 10.91 -16.60 9.47
N ILE A 47 12.02 -17.34 9.46
CA ILE A 47 12.26 -18.45 10.40
C ILE A 47 12.64 -17.85 11.75
N GLY A 48 11.97 -18.26 12.81
CA GLY A 48 12.00 -17.66 14.14
C GLY A 48 13.38 -17.43 14.78
N PRO A 49 13.44 -16.52 15.76
CA PRO A 49 14.69 -16.10 16.36
C PRO A 49 15.35 -17.16 17.25
N ASP A 50 14.62 -18.20 17.66
CA ASP A 50 15.14 -19.37 18.36
C ASP A 50 15.99 -20.28 17.46
N ARG A 51 15.57 -20.43 16.20
CA ARG A 51 16.19 -21.34 15.22
C ARG A 51 17.29 -20.64 14.42
N ASN A 52 17.06 -19.39 14.02
CA ASN A 52 18.03 -18.63 13.25
C ASN A 52 17.94 -17.14 13.60
N PRO A 53 18.53 -16.70 14.72
CA PRO A 53 18.41 -15.32 15.20
C PRO A 53 18.81 -14.28 14.14
N PHE A 54 19.99 -14.44 13.54
CA PHE A 54 20.49 -13.51 12.52
C PHE A 54 19.65 -13.55 11.24
N GLY A 55 19.23 -14.74 10.82
CA GLY A 55 18.37 -14.90 9.65
C GLY A 55 16.98 -14.31 9.85
N PHE A 56 16.43 -14.43 11.06
CA PHE A 56 15.16 -13.82 11.44
C PHE A 56 15.25 -12.30 11.35
N GLU A 57 16.25 -11.70 12.00
CA GLU A 57 16.48 -10.25 11.98
C GLU A 57 16.64 -9.74 10.55
N PHE A 58 17.48 -10.40 9.75
CA PHE A 58 17.72 -10.01 8.36
C PHE A 58 16.46 -10.12 7.50
N CYS A 59 15.68 -11.20 7.66
CA CYS A 59 14.42 -11.39 6.95
C CYS A 59 13.39 -10.30 7.30
N VAL A 60 13.18 -10.02 8.59
CA VAL A 60 12.25 -8.97 9.06
C VAL A 60 12.65 -7.61 8.49
N ASN A 61 13.93 -7.27 8.54
CA ASN A 61 14.44 -6.00 7.99
C ASN A 61 14.30 -5.93 6.47
N ASN A 62 14.51 -7.03 5.74
CA ASN A 62 14.30 -7.05 4.30
C ASN A 62 12.84 -6.84 3.93
N ASN A 63 11.90 -7.48 4.63
CA ASN A 63 10.48 -7.25 4.40
C ASN A 63 10.11 -5.78 4.64
N PHE A 64 10.59 -5.16 5.72
CA PHE A 64 10.37 -3.73 5.95
C PHE A 64 11.00 -2.85 4.87
N ARG A 65 12.19 -3.20 4.38
CA ARG A 65 12.83 -2.47 3.26
C ARG A 65 11.99 -2.57 1.99
N THR A 66 11.51 -3.76 1.64
CA THR A 66 10.61 -3.98 0.49
C THR A 66 9.36 -3.14 0.66
N LEU A 67 8.69 -3.20 1.82
CA LEU A 67 7.51 -2.38 2.07
C LEU A 67 7.78 -0.88 2.00
N GLY A 68 8.98 -0.44 2.40
CA GLY A 68 9.35 0.96 2.22
C GLY A 68 9.45 1.38 0.76
N GLN A 69 9.95 0.50 -0.12
CA GLN A 69 10.01 0.76 -1.56
C GLN A 69 8.60 0.86 -2.14
N GLU A 70 7.72 -0.08 -1.79
CA GLU A 70 6.34 -0.16 -2.26
C GLU A 70 5.47 1.01 -1.75
N LEU A 71 5.78 1.53 -0.56
CA LEU A 71 5.12 2.72 0.00
C LEU A 71 5.77 4.05 -0.43
N GLY A 72 6.83 4.02 -1.24
CA GLY A 72 7.57 5.21 -1.65
C GLY A 72 8.28 5.97 -0.52
N ARG A 73 8.58 5.30 0.62
CA ARG A 73 9.27 5.90 1.76
C ARG A 73 10.06 4.89 2.58
N PRO A 74 11.19 5.28 3.19
CA PRO A 74 11.96 4.36 4.02
C PRO A 74 11.21 3.96 5.29
N ILE A 75 11.02 2.66 5.49
CA ILE A 75 10.72 2.09 6.82
C ILE A 75 12.05 1.82 7.49
N GLY A 76 12.30 2.45 8.64
CA GLY A 76 13.56 2.30 9.36
C GLY A 76 13.88 0.84 9.73
N SER A 77 15.15 0.56 9.98
CA SER A 77 15.65 -0.78 10.32
C SER A 77 15.73 -1.02 11.83
N CYS A 78 15.65 -2.29 12.23
CA CYS A 78 15.92 -2.77 13.58
C CYS A 78 17.29 -3.48 13.69
N LEU A 79 18.18 -3.28 12.70
CA LEU A 79 19.49 -3.92 12.65
C LEU A 79 20.37 -3.51 13.84
N GLY A 80 21.10 -4.49 14.39
CA GLY A 80 22.05 -4.28 15.49
C GLY A 80 21.41 -4.29 16.88
N LEU A 81 20.09 -4.51 16.94
CA LEU A 81 19.41 -4.83 18.19
C LEU A 81 19.44 -6.35 18.41
N GLN A 82 19.61 -6.78 19.66
CA GLN A 82 19.49 -8.20 19.98
C GLN A 82 18.07 -8.66 19.67
N ASN A 83 17.91 -9.57 18.72
CA ASN A 83 16.61 -10.05 18.23
C ASN A 83 15.76 -10.77 19.28
N SER A 84 16.30 -11.11 20.45
CA SER A 84 15.60 -11.63 21.63
C SER A 84 15.32 -10.57 22.70
N SER A 85 15.61 -9.30 22.42
CA SER A 85 15.42 -8.21 23.39
C SER A 85 14.07 -7.51 23.25
N PHE A 86 13.61 -6.95 24.35
CA PHE A 86 12.46 -6.05 24.37
C PHE A 86 12.65 -4.85 23.42
N SER A 87 13.87 -4.33 23.28
CA SER A 87 14.16 -3.23 22.34
C SER A 87 13.89 -3.62 20.89
N TYR A 88 14.21 -4.85 20.51
CA TYR A 88 13.91 -5.37 19.18
C TYR A 88 12.40 -5.51 18.96
N GLU A 89 11.69 -6.07 19.95
CA GLU A 89 10.22 -6.14 19.95
C GLU A 89 9.58 -4.76 19.75
N VAL A 90 10.02 -3.74 20.50
CA VAL A 90 9.53 -2.37 20.38
C VAL A 90 9.79 -1.84 18.97
N CYS A 91 11.01 -1.99 18.46
CA CYS A 91 11.36 -1.52 17.13
C CYS A 91 10.47 -2.14 16.03
N VAL A 92 10.29 -3.46 16.04
CA VAL A 92 9.45 -4.17 15.06
C VAL A 92 8.00 -3.69 15.12
N ASN A 93 7.44 -3.55 16.32
CA ASN A 93 6.07 -3.04 16.50
C ASN A 93 5.90 -1.60 16.04
N GLU A 94 6.90 -0.73 16.24
CA GLU A 94 6.86 0.65 15.72
C GLU A 94 6.86 0.70 14.19
N LYS A 95 7.56 -0.22 13.52
CA LYS A 95 7.54 -0.32 12.06
C LYS A 95 6.18 -0.81 11.57
N PHE A 96 5.61 -1.84 12.20
CA PHE A 96 4.25 -2.27 11.90
C PHE A 96 3.22 -1.16 12.12
N ARG A 97 3.31 -0.42 13.22
CA ARG A 97 2.43 0.75 13.46
C ARG A 97 2.60 1.87 12.44
N THR A 98 3.80 1.98 11.86
CA THR A 98 4.00 2.90 10.74
C THR A 98 3.24 2.38 9.52
N ILE A 99 3.44 1.14 9.11
CA ILE A 99 2.72 0.52 7.98
C ILE A 99 1.20 0.57 8.17
N GLU A 100 0.72 0.30 9.39
CA GLU A 100 -0.69 0.35 9.77
C GLU A 100 -1.34 1.69 9.42
N ARG A 101 -0.69 2.80 9.77
CA ARG A 101 -1.17 4.15 9.48
C ARG A 101 -1.22 4.46 7.99
N GLU A 102 -0.32 3.86 7.23
CA GLU A 102 -0.14 4.15 5.82
C GLU A 102 -1.07 3.34 4.92
N LEU A 103 -1.38 2.13 5.34
CA LEU A 103 -2.30 1.24 4.62
C LEU A 103 -3.71 1.24 5.22
N GLY A 104 -3.94 1.90 6.35
CA GLY A 104 -5.23 1.92 7.04
C GLY A 104 -5.65 0.53 7.56
N LEU A 105 -4.68 -0.28 7.96
CA LEU A 105 -4.90 -1.64 8.47
C LEU A 105 -5.02 -1.66 9.99
N TYR A 106 -5.23 -2.84 10.55
CA TYR A 106 -5.04 -3.10 11.96
C TYR A 106 -4.10 -4.30 12.11
N LEU A 107 -2.87 -4.05 12.56
CA LEU A 107 -1.85 -5.09 12.69
C LEU A 107 -1.71 -5.50 14.14
N ARG A 108 -1.35 -6.77 14.36
CA ARG A 108 -1.18 -7.30 15.72
C ARG A 108 0.10 -6.75 16.34
N ARG A 109 0.02 -6.43 17.62
CA ARG A 109 1.24 -6.18 18.41
C ARG A 109 1.88 -7.53 18.77
N CYS A 110 3.13 -7.72 18.35
CA CYS A 110 3.87 -8.94 18.63
C CYS A 110 4.67 -8.79 19.93
N THR A 111 4.54 -9.75 20.83
CA THR A 111 5.17 -9.69 22.16
C THR A 111 5.82 -11.00 22.57
N GLY A 112 6.82 -10.94 23.44
CA GLY A 112 7.41 -12.11 24.08
C GLY A 112 8.45 -12.80 23.19
N VAL A 113 9.30 -12.02 22.55
CA VAL A 113 10.37 -12.55 21.69
C VAL A 113 11.38 -13.42 22.46
N ASP A 114 11.55 -13.18 23.76
CA ASP A 114 12.37 -13.95 24.70
C ASP A 114 11.61 -15.13 25.34
N ARG A 115 10.33 -14.94 25.66
CA ARG A 115 9.50 -15.90 26.41
C ARG A 115 8.82 -16.93 25.52
N SER A 116 8.41 -16.52 24.33
CA SER A 116 7.73 -17.36 23.34
C SER A 116 8.18 -16.98 21.92
N PRO A 117 9.43 -17.32 21.55
CA PRO A 117 10.00 -17.00 20.24
C PRO A 117 9.12 -17.45 19.07
N PHE A 118 8.48 -18.62 19.20
CA PHE A 118 7.57 -19.16 18.19
C PHE A 118 6.29 -18.35 18.05
N ALA A 119 5.67 -17.91 19.15
CA ALA A 119 4.48 -17.06 19.10
C ALA A 119 4.83 -15.68 18.52
N TYR A 120 6.01 -15.15 18.88
CA TYR A 120 6.51 -13.91 18.31
C TYR A 120 6.74 -14.02 16.79
N GLU A 121 7.44 -15.06 16.35
CA GLU A 121 7.63 -15.38 14.92
C GLU A 121 6.29 -15.47 14.19
N SER A 122 5.35 -16.25 14.73
CA SER A 122 4.03 -16.45 14.13
C SER A 122 3.28 -15.13 13.98
N CYS A 123 3.32 -14.27 15.00
CA CYS A 123 2.71 -12.94 14.94
C CYS A 123 3.35 -12.07 13.85
N VAL A 124 4.68 -12.00 13.80
CA VAL A 124 5.41 -11.19 12.80
C VAL A 124 5.08 -11.65 11.38
N ASN A 125 5.11 -12.96 11.14
CA ASN A 125 4.78 -13.53 9.84
C ASN A 125 3.30 -13.34 9.46
N GLN A 126 2.40 -13.35 10.45
CA GLN A 126 0.99 -13.07 10.21
C GLN A 126 0.77 -11.62 9.77
N ASN A 127 1.39 -10.65 10.46
CA ASN A 127 1.31 -9.24 10.04
C ASN A 127 1.85 -9.06 8.62
N PHE A 128 3.01 -9.64 8.29
CA PHE A 128 3.53 -9.56 6.92
C PHE A 128 2.59 -10.18 5.89
N ARG A 129 1.94 -11.30 6.21
CA ARG A 129 0.95 -11.91 5.33
C ARG A 129 -0.26 -10.99 5.12
N GLU A 130 -0.78 -10.39 6.18
CA GLU A 130 -1.89 -9.43 6.12
C GLU A 130 -1.55 -8.20 5.26
N ILE A 131 -0.30 -7.72 5.35
CA ILE A 131 0.21 -6.63 4.51
C ILE A 131 0.38 -7.07 3.05
N GLY A 132 0.92 -8.26 2.79
CA GLY A 132 1.13 -8.76 1.43
C GLY A 132 -0.15 -8.99 0.63
N HIS A 133 -1.30 -9.11 1.32
CA HIS A 133 -2.63 -9.13 0.70
C HIS A 133 -3.19 -7.74 0.36
N GLN A 134 -2.53 -6.67 0.80
CA GLN A 134 -2.91 -5.32 0.42
C GLN A 134 -2.45 -5.00 -0.99
N THR A 135 -3.06 -3.95 -1.52
CA THR A 135 -2.65 -3.40 -2.80
C THR A 135 -1.92 -2.09 -2.65
N PHE A 136 -0.85 -1.95 -3.41
CA PHE A 136 0.01 -0.78 -3.40
C PHE A 136 -0.21 0.02 -4.68
N PRO A 137 -0.37 1.35 -4.59
CA PRO A 137 -0.39 2.20 -5.78
C PRO A 137 1.04 2.33 -6.32
N ASN A 138 1.28 1.77 -7.51
CA ASN A 138 2.52 2.01 -8.26
C ASN A 138 2.56 3.45 -8.82
#